data_AF-A0A098YPM7-F1
#
_entry.id   AF-A0A098YPM7-F1
#
_cell.length_a   1.000
_cell.length_b   1.000
_cell.length_c   1.000
_cell.angle_alpha   90.00
_cell.angle_beta   90.00
_cell.angle_gamma   90.00
#
_symmetry.space_group_name_H-M   'P 1'
#
loop_
_entity.id
_entity.type
_entity.pdbx_description
1 polymer ?
#
loop_
_entity_poly.entity_id
_entity_poly.type
_entity_poly.pdbx_seq_one_letter_code
_entity_poly.pdbx_strand_id
1 'polypeptide(L)' 'FDDDTVVKMHQKQVAVRGTADVYSGMYKRNFTEENAELRITTNEKRQPILTINGLSVPDWCEQKWQQLIHRNRSQRL' A
#
# COMPACT_ATOMS: atom_id res chain seq x y z
N PHE A 1 -9.59 18.94 -28.02
CA PHE A 1 -8.99 18.92 -26.68
C PHE A 1 -8.12 20.15 -26.59
N ASP A 2 -8.43 21.04 -25.66
CA ASP A 2 -7.78 22.36 -25.54
C ASP A 2 -6.45 22.25 -24.79
N ASP A 3 -5.42 22.95 -25.26
CA ASP A 3 -4.03 22.79 -24.80
C ASP A 3 -3.86 23.20 -23.33
N ASP A 4 -4.61 24.22 -22.90
CA ASP A 4 -4.69 24.67 -21.50
C ASP A 4 -5.26 23.59 -20.56
N THR A 5 -6.12 22.71 -21.09
CA THR A 5 -6.68 21.60 -20.32
C THR A 5 -5.61 20.52 -20.08
N VAL A 6 -4.75 20.26 -21.07
CA VAL A 6 -3.67 19.28 -20.98
C VAL A 6 -2.58 19.75 -20.02
N VAL A 7 -2.21 21.02 -20.07
CA VAL A 7 -1.23 21.64 -19.15
C VAL A 7 -1.70 21.56 -17.70
N LYS A 8 -2.98 21.86 -17.43
CA LYS A 8 -3.58 21.75 -16.09
C LYS A 8 -3.62 20.32 -15.58
N MET A 9 -3.94 19.34 -16.44
CA MET A 9 -3.92 17.93 -16.05
C MET A 9 -2.50 17.45 -15.73
N HIS A 10 -1.52 17.83 -16.55
CA HIS A 10 -0.11 17.50 -16.32
C HIS A 10 0.42 18.10 -15.02
N GLN A 11 0.14 19.38 -14.75
CA GLN A 11 0.52 20.03 -13.49
C GLN A 11 -0.13 19.37 -12.27
N LYS A 12 -1.42 19.01 -12.37
CA LYS A 12 -2.12 18.29 -11.30
C LYS A 12 -1.54 16.89 -11.08
N GLN A 13 -1.18 16.19 -12.15
CA GLN A 13 -0.56 14.86 -12.08
C GLN A 13 0.85 14.93 -11.47
N VAL A 14 1.64 15.96 -11.78
CA VAL A 14 2.96 16.21 -11.19
C VAL A 14 2.83 16.54 -9.69
N ALA A 15 1.85 17.35 -9.29
CA ALA A 15 1.59 17.64 -7.88
C ALA A 15 1.12 16.40 -7.09
N VAL A 16 0.26 15.57 -7.69
CA VAL A 16 -0.16 14.28 -7.12
C VAL A 16 1.01 13.31 -7.02
N ARG A 17 1.91 13.29 -8.01
CA ARG A 17 3.10 12.46 -7.99
C ARG A 17 4.10 12.90 -6.92
N GLY A 18 4.35 14.20 -6.77
CA GLY A 18 5.24 14.74 -5.73
C GLY A 18 4.71 14.49 -4.31
N THR A 19 3.38 14.55 -4.11
CA THR A 19 2.78 14.19 -2.82
C THR A 19 2.79 12.68 -2.57
N ALA A 20 2.51 11.86 -3.59
CA ALA A 20 2.63 10.41 -3.52
C ALA A 20 4.08 9.98 -3.24
N ASP A 21 5.09 10.65 -3.78
CA ASP A 21 6.51 10.35 -3.55
C ASP A 21 6.91 10.62 -2.09
N VAL A 22 6.41 11.70 -1.47
CA VAL A 22 6.64 12.01 -0.04
C VAL A 22 5.99 10.97 0.87
N TYR A 23 4.75 10.56 0.59
CA TYR A 23 4.11 9.45 1.32
C TYR A 23 4.83 8.12 1.05
N SER A 24 5.28 7.88 -0.19
CA SER A 24 5.96 6.65 -0.58
C SER A 24 7.23 6.42 0.22
N GLY A 25 8.01 7.47 0.55
CA GLY A 25 9.22 7.32 1.38
C GLY A 25 8.92 6.79 2.79
N MET A 26 7.80 7.23 3.40
CA MET A 26 7.36 6.75 4.71
C MET A 26 6.76 5.35 4.66
N TYR A 27 6.02 5.00 3.61
CA TYR A 27 5.44 3.66 3.45
C TYR A 27 6.50 2.63 3.02
N LYS A 28 7.39 2.97 2.08
CA LYS A 28 8.43 2.09 1.52
C LYS A 28 9.47 1.66 2.57
N ARG A 29 9.66 2.46 3.62
CA ARG A 29 10.57 2.15 4.73
C ARG A 29 9.98 1.19 5.78
N ASN A 30 8.64 1.08 5.82
CA ASN A 30 7.92 0.17 6.73
C ASN A 30 7.39 -1.10 6.02
N PHE A 31 7.21 -1.04 4.70
CA PHE A 31 6.76 -2.13 3.85
C PHE A 31 7.88 -2.59 2.92
N THR A 32 9.02 -2.98 3.49
CA THR A 32 10.11 -3.68 2.79
C THR A 32 9.82 -5.18 2.70
N GLU A 33 8.58 -5.58 2.45
CA GLU A 33 8.31 -6.98 2.13
C GLU A 33 8.52 -7.13 0.63
N GLU A 34 9.80 -7.30 0.24
CA GLU A 34 10.12 -7.91 -1.05
C GLU A 34 9.30 -9.20 -1.12
N ASN A 35 8.39 -9.29 -2.11
CA ASN A 35 7.50 -10.42 -2.37
C ASN A 35 6.09 -10.40 -1.73
N ALA A 36 5.53 -9.25 -1.38
CA ALA A 36 4.08 -9.17 -1.12
C ALA A 36 3.29 -9.49 -2.40
N GLU A 37 2.70 -10.69 -2.46
CA GLU A 37 1.87 -11.14 -3.56
C GLU A 37 0.44 -10.61 -3.40
N LEU A 38 0.04 -9.69 -4.27
CA LEU A 38 -1.33 -9.21 -4.37
C LEU A 38 -2.13 -10.14 -5.30
N ARG A 39 -3.21 -10.73 -4.79
CA ARG A 39 -4.08 -11.61 -5.57
C ARG A 39 -5.55 -11.28 -5.35
N ILE A 40 -6.33 -11.33 -6.44
CA ILE A 40 -7.78 -11.39 -6.36
C ILE A 40 -8.17 -12.87 -6.35
N THR A 41 -8.79 -13.32 -5.26
CA THR A 41 -9.30 -14.68 -5.11
C THR A 41 -10.80 -14.65 -4.92
N THR A 42 -11.44 -15.82 -4.90
CA THR A 42 -12.88 -15.92 -4.70
C THR A 42 -13.17 -16.50 -3.32
N ASN A 43 -14.02 -15.84 -2.53
CA ASN A 43 -14.45 -16.36 -1.24
C ASN A 43 -15.49 -17.51 -1.40
N GLU A 44 -15.94 -18.08 -0.28
CA GLU A 44 -16.96 -19.13 -0.23
C GLU A 44 -18.28 -18.72 -0.93
N LYS A 45 -18.60 -17.43 -0.94
CA LYS A 45 -19.77 -16.85 -1.60
C LYS A 45 -19.53 -16.54 -3.08
N ARG A 46 -18.41 -16.99 -3.65
CA ARG A 46 -17.96 -16.69 -5.02
C ARG A 46 -17.80 -15.19 -5.31
N GLN A 47 -17.53 -14.39 -4.28
CA GLN A 47 -17.24 -12.96 -4.44
C GLN A 47 -15.73 -12.76 -4.57
N PRO A 48 -15.29 -11.87 -5.47
CA PRO A 48 -13.88 -11.52 -5.57
C PRO A 48 -13.45 -10.78 -4.30
N ILE A 49 -12.34 -11.21 -3.71
CA ILE A 49 -11.71 -10.57 -2.56
C ILE A 49 -10.24 -10.32 -2.88
N LEU A 50 -9.73 -9.19 -2.40
CA LEU A 50 -8.31 -8.89 -2.47
C LEU A 50 -7.59 -9.58 -1.31
N THR A 51 -6.47 -10.21 -1.62
CA THR A 51 -5.60 -10.88 -0.66
C THR A 51 -4.15 -10.42 -0.84
N ILE A 52 -3.40 -10.43 0.26
CA ILE A 52 -1.96 -10.14 0.30
C ILE A 52 -1.30 -11.38 0.91
N ASN A 53 -0.41 -12.03 0.16
CA ASN A 53 0.21 -13.30 0.56
C ASN A 53 -0.81 -14.39 0.96
N GLY A 54 -1.97 -14.41 0.29
CA GLY A 54 -3.05 -15.36 0.59
C GLY A 54 -3.90 -15.03 1.82
N LEU A 55 -3.58 -13.96 2.57
CA LEU A 55 -4.39 -13.47 3.68
C LEU A 55 -5.37 -12.40 3.20
N SER A 56 -6.49 -12.25 3.90
CA SER A 56 -7.35 -11.08 3.69
C SER A 56 -6.59 -9.80 4.04
N VAL A 57 -6.93 -8.68 3.40
CA VAL A 57 -6.29 -7.38 3.70
C VAL A 57 -6.35 -7.04 5.20
N PRO A 58 -7.50 -7.19 5.90
CA PRO A 58 -7.55 -6.96 7.35
C PRO A 58 -6.58 -7.85 8.15
N ASP A 59 -6.54 -9.16 7.87
CA ASP A 59 -5.70 -10.10 8.61
C ASP A 59 -4.21 -9.81 8.39
N TRP A 60 -3.83 -9.50 7.16
CA TRP A 60 -2.45 -9.14 6.83
C TRP A 60 -2.02 -7.83 7.53
N CYS A 61 -2.91 -6.83 7.59
CA CYS A 61 -2.66 -5.59 8.32
C CYS A 61 -2.46 -5.83 9.82
N GLU A 62 -3.31 -6.64 10.46
CA GLU A 62 -3.17 -6.99 11.87
C GLU A 62 -1.84 -7.71 12.12
N GLN A 63 -1.48 -8.67 11.25
CA GLN A 63 -0.20 -9.37 11.34
C GLN A 63 0.99 -8.41 11.27
N LYS A 64 0.98 -7.45 10.34
CA LYS A 64 2.05 -6.44 10.21
C LYS A 64 2.12 -5.50 11.40
N TRP A 65 0.95 -5.12 11.93
CA TRP A 65 0.87 -4.30 13.14
C TRP A 65 1.49 -5.01 14.34
N GLN A 66 1.18 -6.29 14.54
CA GLN A 66 1.79 -7.09 15.59
C GLN A 66 3.31 -7.22 15.41
N GLN A 67 3.80 -7.45 14.19
CA GLN A 67 5.25 -7.49 13.90
C GLN A 67 5.94 -6.18 14.28
N LEU A 68 5.32 -5.03 13.97
CA LEU A 68 5.84 -3.72 14.33
C LEU A 68 5.91 -3.52 15.85
N ILE A 69 4.83 -3.87 16.57
CA ILE A 69 4.81 -3.79 18.04
C ILE A 69 5.92 -4.66 18.64
N HIS A 70 6.07 -5.90 18.18
CA HIS A 70 7.09 -6.82 18.68
C HIS A 70 8.50 -6.28 18.44
N ARG A 71 8.79 -5.79 17.22
CA ARG A 71 10.09 -5.18 16.90
C ARG A 71 10.40 -3.99 17.82
N ASN A 72 9.43 -3.10 18.02
CA ASN A 72 9.61 -1.93 18.90
C ASN A 72 9.83 -2.32 20.36
N ARG A 73 9.24 -3.43 20.82
CA ARG A 73 9.49 -3.97 22.17
C ARG A 73 10.89 -4.58 22.28
N SER A 74 11.31 -5.38 21.30
CA SER A 74 12.64 -6.00 21.28
C SER A 74 13.78 -4.98 21.18
N GLN A 75 13.57 -3.84 20.52
CA GLN A 75 14.57 -2.76 20.43
C GLN A 75 14.71 -1.93 21.72
N ARG A 76 13.81 -2.10 22.69
CA ARG A 76 13.83 -1.39 23.97
C ARG A 76 14.48 -2.19 25.11
N LEU A 77 14.88 -3.43 24.85
CA LEU A 77 15.68 -4.29 25.73
C LEU A 77 17.16 -4.17 25.35
#